data_AF-A0AAW7QXG5-F1
#
_entry.id   AF-A0AAW7QXG5-F1
#
_cell.length_a   1.000
_cell.length_b   1.000
_cell.length_c   1.000
_cell.angle_alpha   90.00
_cell.angle_beta   90.00
_cell.angle_gamma   90.00
#
_symmetry.space_group_name_H-M   'P 1'
#
loop_
_entity.id
_entity.type
_entity.pdbx_description
1 polymer ?
#
loop_
_entity_poly.entity_id
_entity_poly.type
_entity_poly.pdbx_seq_one_letter_code
_entity_poly.pdbx_strand_id
1 'polypeptide(L)'
;MKTAYTDIELEQLLERLNKALFESDPMNTGCQENDAYDEYEGIAAAAVNYMIRGATERDAITQALKDSFDDLVTDEKVDQVLNSPVMKD
;
A
#
# COMPACT_ATOMS: atom_id res chain seq x y z
N MET A 1 -13.53 5.74 6.32
CA MET A 1 -13.18 7.13 6.69
C MET A 1 -11.89 7.41 5.97
N LYS A 2 -11.87 8.38 5.05
CA LYS A 2 -10.65 8.69 4.28
C LYS A 2 -9.55 9.11 5.25
N THR A 3 -8.36 8.51 5.17
CA THR A 3 -7.27 8.86 6.10
C THR A 3 -6.58 10.11 5.54
N ALA A 4 -6.97 11.29 6.02
CA ALA A 4 -6.32 12.54 5.63
C ALA A 4 -5.13 12.81 6.56
N TYR A 5 -3.91 12.79 6.02
CA TYR A 5 -2.74 13.31 6.70
C TYR A 5 -2.75 14.84 6.62
N THR A 6 -2.35 15.54 7.68
CA THR A 6 -2.23 17.01 7.66
C THR A 6 -0.96 17.48 6.99
N ASP A 7 0.01 16.58 6.83
CA ASP A 7 1.26 16.81 6.12
C ASP A 7 1.09 16.40 4.66
N ILE A 8 1.37 17.33 3.74
CA ILE A 8 1.18 17.14 2.30
C ILE A 8 2.10 16.03 1.76
N GLU A 9 3.31 15.88 2.29
CA GLU A 9 4.24 14.84 1.85
C GLU A 9 3.71 13.45 2.23
N LEU A 10 3.12 13.32 3.42
CA LEU A 10 2.49 12.09 3.87
C LEU A 10 1.22 11.77 3.08
N GLU A 11 0.43 12.77 2.70
CA GLU A 11 -0.74 12.57 1.85
C GLU A 11 -0.35 12.14 0.42
N GLN A 12 0.73 12.71 -0.13
CA GLN A 12 1.29 12.26 -1.41
C GLN A 12 1.86 10.85 -1.34
N LEU A 13 2.52 10.48 -0.23
CA LEU A 13 3.02 9.13 -0.02
C LEU A 13 1.87 8.11 0.11
N LEU A 14 0.81 8.46 0.84
CA LEU A 14 -0.41 7.66 0.94
C LEU A 14 -0.99 7.38 -0.45
N GLU A 15 -1.18 8.42 -1.26
CA GLU A 15 -1.73 8.30 -2.60
C GLU A 15 -0.82 7.43 -3.49
N ARG A 16 0.50 7.62 -3.42
CA ARG A 16 1.47 6.81 -4.17
C ARG A 16 1.38 5.33 -3.81
N LEU A 17 1.32 5.01 -2.52
CA LEU A 17 1.19 3.64 -2.04
C LEU A 17 -0.17 3.03 -2.39
N ASN A 18 -1.26 3.77 -2.24
CA ASN A 18 -2.59 3.31 -2.63
C ASN A 18 -2.65 2.96 -4.12
N LYS A 19 -2.12 3.87 -4.95
CA LYS A 19 -2.03 3.66 -6.40
C LYS A 19 -1.18 2.45 -6.75
N ALA A 20 -0.02 2.29 -6.12
CA ALA A 20 0.85 1.15 -6.36
C ALA A 20 0.17 -0.18 -5.99
N LEU A 21 -0.53 -0.23 -4.85
CA LEU A 21 -1.31 -1.40 -4.42
C LEU A 21 -2.47 -1.69 -5.38
N PHE A 22 -3.23 -0.68 -5.80
CA PHE A 22 -4.32 -0.82 -6.77
C PHE A 22 -3.82 -1.32 -8.15
N GLU A 23 -2.75 -0.75 -8.68
CA GLU A 23 -2.22 -1.12 -10.00
C GLU A 23 -1.57 -2.50 -10.02
N SER A 24 -0.97 -2.92 -8.91
CA SER A 24 -0.35 -4.25 -8.80
C SER A 24 -1.31 -5.35 -8.35
N ASP A 25 -2.43 -4.99 -7.70
CA ASP A 25 -3.40 -5.89 -7.05
C ASP A 25 -2.74 -7.16 -6.47
N PRO A 26 -1.78 -7.01 -5.55
CA PRO A 26 -0.89 -8.11 -5.14
C PRO A 26 -1.64 -9.23 -4.42
N MET A 27 -2.87 -8.96 -3.98
CA MET A 27 -3.74 -9.92 -3.32
C MET A 27 -4.88 -10.42 -4.22
N ASN A 28 -4.94 -9.97 -5.47
CA ASN A 28 -5.95 -10.36 -6.45
C ASN A 28 -7.37 -10.18 -5.90
N THR A 29 -7.63 -8.99 -5.37
CA THR A 29 -8.90 -8.58 -4.76
C THR A 29 -9.99 -8.34 -5.80
N GLY A 30 -9.60 -8.12 -7.06
CA GLY A 30 -10.53 -7.73 -8.11
C GLY A 30 -10.84 -6.23 -8.09
N CYS A 31 -9.97 -5.43 -7.47
CA CYS A 31 -10.16 -3.99 -7.29
C CYS A 31 -10.19 -3.26 -8.64
N GLN A 32 -9.41 -3.72 -9.61
CA GLN A 32 -9.30 -3.11 -10.94
C GLN A 32 -10.56 -3.33 -11.77
N GLU A 33 -11.12 -4.53 -11.71
CA GLU A 33 -12.33 -4.91 -12.46
C GLU A 33 -13.56 -4.14 -12.01
N ASN A 34 -13.59 -3.75 -10.73
CA ASN A 34 -14.69 -3.00 -10.13
C ASN A 34 -14.41 -1.50 -10.01
N ASP A 35 -13.24 -1.03 -10.48
CA ASP A 35 -12.77 0.36 -10.32
C ASP A 35 -12.80 0.84 -8.84
N ALA A 36 -12.54 -0.09 -7.92
CA ALA A 36 -12.55 0.12 -6.47
C ALA A 36 -11.20 0.67 -6.01
N TYR A 37 -10.88 1.90 -6.44
CA TYR A 37 -9.57 2.52 -6.22
C TYR A 37 -9.19 2.69 -4.74
N ASP A 38 -10.17 2.82 -3.85
CA ASP A 38 -9.98 3.02 -2.41
C ASP A 38 -9.90 1.72 -1.60
N GLU A 39 -10.01 0.55 -2.25
CA GLU A 39 -9.97 -0.76 -1.58
C GLU A 39 -8.68 -0.98 -0.77
N TYR A 40 -7.55 -0.47 -1.27
CA TYR A 40 -6.26 -0.55 -0.61
C TYR A 40 -5.92 0.66 0.28
N GLU A 41 -6.78 1.68 0.39
CA GLU A 41 -6.42 2.94 1.07
C GLU A 41 -6.07 2.71 2.55
N GLY A 42 -6.80 1.81 3.22
CA GLY A 42 -6.52 1.45 4.62
C GLY A 42 -5.15 0.77 4.80
N ILE A 43 -4.74 -0.06 3.84
CA ILE A 43 -3.44 -0.75 3.84
C ILE A 43 -2.33 0.26 3.53
N ALA A 44 -2.54 1.16 2.56
CA ALA A 44 -1.60 2.23 2.26
C ALA A 44 -1.37 3.13 3.48
N ALA A 45 -2.44 3.52 4.20
CA ALA A 45 -2.34 4.31 5.42
C ALA A 45 -1.59 3.57 6.55
N ALA A 46 -1.83 2.27 6.70
CA ALA A 46 -1.07 1.46 7.66
C ALA A 46 0.43 1.46 7.32
N ALA A 47 0.80 1.29 6.05
CA ALA A 47 2.18 1.33 5.59
C ALA A 47 2.84 2.69 5.88
N VAL A 48 2.18 3.81 5.53
CA VAL A 48 2.69 5.16 5.86
C VAL A 48 2.94 5.30 7.37
N ASN A 49 2.00 4.84 8.20
CA ASN A 49 2.15 4.90 9.65
C ASN A 49 3.32 4.05 10.18
N TYR A 50 3.61 2.90 9.56
CA TYR A 50 4.79 2.11 9.88
C TYR A 50 6.09 2.82 9.48
N MET A 51 6.12 3.47 8.32
CA MET A 51 7.28 4.26 7.87
C MET A 51 7.56 5.45 8.80
N ILE A 52 6.52 6.17 9.24
CA ILE A 52 6.64 7.26 10.23
C ILE A 52 7.25 6.75 11.55
N ARG A 53 6.99 5.48 11.90
CA ARG A 53 7.53 4.82 13.11
C ARG A 53 8.94 4.25 12.90
N GLY A 54 9.54 4.44 11.72
CA GLY A 54 10.91 4.05 11.41
C GLY A 54 11.07 2.71 10.72
N ALA A 55 9.98 2.06 10.28
CA ALA A 55 10.09 0.88 9.43
C ALA A 55 10.65 1.26 8.05
N THR A 56 11.39 0.33 7.43
CA THR A 56 11.74 0.49 6.01
C THR A 56 10.48 0.41 5.15
N GLU A 57 10.52 0.94 3.93
CA GLU A 57 9.39 0.88 3.00
C GLU A 57 8.91 -0.57 2.78
N ARG A 58 9.86 -1.50 2.57
CA ARG A 58 9.55 -2.93 2.44
C ARG A 58 8.88 -3.49 3.69
N ASP A 59 9.44 -3.24 4.87
CA ASP A 59 8.88 -3.80 6.12
C ASP A 59 7.49 -3.22 6.41
N ALA A 60 7.30 -1.93 6.12
CA ALA A 60 6.03 -1.24 6.28
C ALA A 60 4.93 -1.81 5.37
N ILE A 61 5.21 -1.99 4.08
CA ILE A 61 4.26 -2.60 3.12
C ILE A 61 3.99 -4.06 3.50
N THR A 62 5.04 -4.80 3.86
CA THR A 62 4.92 -6.20 4.29
C THR A 62 4.00 -6.32 5.49
N GLN A 63 4.21 -5.50 6.54
CA GLN A 63 3.41 -5.55 7.74
C GLN A 63 1.97 -5.10 7.48
N ALA A 64 1.76 -4.03 6.71
CA ALA A 64 0.43 -3.53 6.38
C ALA A 64 -0.42 -4.57 5.62
N LEU A 65 0.19 -5.27 4.65
CA LEU A 65 -0.48 -6.37 3.95
C LEU A 65 -0.76 -7.54 4.90
N LYS A 66 0.20 -7.91 5.75
CA LYS A 66 0.04 -9.02 6.72
C LYS A 66 -1.06 -8.73 7.73
N ASP A 67 -1.21 -7.48 8.17
CA ASP A 67 -2.29 -7.10 9.08
C ASP A 67 -3.70 -7.30 8.46
N SER A 68 -3.80 -7.35 7.12
CA SER A 68 -5.08 -7.52 6.40
C SER A 68 -5.27 -8.93 5.81
N PHE A 69 -4.18 -9.60 5.44
CA PHE A 69 -4.21 -10.87 4.68
C PHE A 69 -3.39 -12.00 5.31
N ASP A 70 -2.81 -11.77 6.50
CA ASP A 70 -2.03 -12.73 7.27
C ASP A 70 -0.93 -13.43 6.44
N ASP A 71 -0.86 -14.75 6.55
CA ASP A 71 0.17 -15.60 5.93
C ASP A 71 0.02 -15.72 4.40
N LEU A 72 -0.99 -15.10 3.78
CA LEU A 72 -1.14 -15.06 2.32
C LEU A 72 -0.14 -14.11 1.66
N VAL A 73 0.54 -13.28 2.44
CA VAL A 73 1.52 -12.30 1.97
C VAL A 73 2.88 -12.97 1.78
N THR A 74 3.40 -12.91 0.56
CA THR A 74 4.73 -13.42 0.20
C THR A 74 5.65 -12.29 -0.24
N ASP A 75 6.95 -12.54 -0.24
CA ASP A 75 7.94 -11.55 -0.72
C ASP A 75 7.67 -11.14 -2.17
N GLU A 76 7.25 -12.07 -3.03
CA GLU A 76 6.90 -11.79 -4.43
C GLU A 76 5.74 -10.79 -4.55
N LYS A 77 4.74 -10.89 -3.68
CA LYS A 77 3.61 -9.94 -3.64
C LYS A 77 4.04 -8.56 -3.17
N VAL A 78 4.93 -8.49 -2.19
CA VAL A 78 5.52 -7.22 -1.75
C VAL A 78 6.39 -6.62 -2.87
N ASP A 79 7.14 -7.46 -3.58
CA ASP A 79 7.95 -7.06 -4.73
C ASP A 79 7.12 -6.47 -5.86
N GLN A 80 5.91 -6.99 -6.11
CA GLN A 80 4.99 -6.43 -7.11
C GLN A 80 4.64 -4.97 -6.79
N VAL A 81 4.36 -4.67 -5.52
CA VAL A 81 4.07 -3.29 -5.07
C VAL A 81 5.30 -2.41 -5.23
N LEU A 82 6.45 -2.84 -4.69
CA LEU A 82 7.70 -2.07 -4.72
C LEU A 82 8.22 -1.83 -6.15
N ASN A 83 7.97 -2.77 -7.06
CA ASN A 83 8.38 -2.65 -8.45
C ASN A 83 7.34 -1.95 -9.35
N SER A 84 6.19 -1.55 -8.80
CA SER A 84 5.19 -0.78 -9.53
C SER A 84 5.83 0.49 -10.14
N PRO A 85 5.48 0.87 -11.38
CA PRO A 85 6.00 2.08 -12.01
C PRO A 85 5.84 3.33 -11.15
N VAL A 86 4.75 3.40 -10.37
CA VAL A 86 4.41 4.52 -9.49
C VAL A 86 5.37 4.67 -8.30
N MET A 87 6.03 3.58 -7.91
CA MET A 87 7.03 3.57 -6.82
C MET A 87 8.44 3.91 -7.31
N LYS A 88 8.65 4.00 -8.63
CA LYS A 88 9.99 4.19 -9.25
C LYS A 88 10.33 5.66 -9.57
N ASP A 89 9.54 6.60 -9.06
CA ASP A 89 9.72 8.05 -9.23
C ASP A 89 10.57 8.70 -8.12
#